data_AF-G7VG83-F1
#
_entry.id   AF-G7VG83-F1
#
_cell.length_a   1.000
_cell.length_b   1.000
_cell.length_c   1.000
_cell.angle_alpha   90.00
_cell.angle_beta   90.00
_cell.angle_gamma   90.00
#
_symmetry.space_group_name_H-M   'P 1'
#
loop_
_entity.id
_entity.type
_entity.pdbx_description
1 polymer ?
#
loop_
_entity_poly.entity_id
_entity_poly.type
_entity_poly.pdbx_seq_one_letter_code
_entity_poly.pdbx_strand_id
1 'polypeptide(L)'
;MTLKTVAVIGPLGTGKTFLATSLALYMHWAAPGKAVFIDATPDKTGARLVKGLVPLAAEPAEALQMKVRYAVIDTSAIYEIPPADKYIAVLEPTDLRRIDVESLERRGYYIVINKAGTLSAWVRGWIPHIREISWYMREGVHPLLAAELTRFRRRIGRVLRQIVQWL
;
A
#
# COMPACT_ATOMS: atom_id res chain seq x y z
N MET A 1 -13.33 0.89 -20.09
CA MET A 1 -13.10 0.97 -18.63
C MET A 1 -12.13 2.09 -18.38
N THR A 2 -12.40 2.96 -17.42
CA THR A 2 -11.47 4.05 -17.04
C THR A 2 -10.51 3.53 -15.98
N LEU A 3 -9.21 3.72 -16.19
CA LEU A 3 -8.17 3.43 -15.21
C LEU A 3 -8.34 4.35 -13.99
N LYS A 4 -8.22 3.80 -12.78
CA LYS A 4 -8.13 4.57 -11.53
C LYS A 4 -6.77 4.35 -10.88
N THR A 5 -6.00 5.41 -10.71
CA THR A 5 -4.69 5.42 -10.07
C THR A 5 -4.83 5.58 -8.55
N VAL A 6 -4.09 4.79 -7.79
CA VAL A 6 -4.09 4.79 -6.33
C VAL A 6 -2.65 4.94 -5.85
N ALA A 7 -2.27 6.15 -5.43
CA ALA A 7 -0.93 6.43 -4.93
C ALA A 7 -0.83 6.13 -3.43
N VAL A 8 0.17 5.35 -3.05
CA VAL A 8 0.52 5.09 -1.65
C VAL A 8 1.67 6.01 -1.26
N ILE A 9 1.40 6.92 -0.34
CA ILE A 9 2.29 8.03 0.06
C ILE A 9 2.58 8.00 1.56
N GLY A 10 3.55 8.80 2.01
CA GLY A 10 3.92 8.88 3.41
C GLY A 10 5.43 9.09 3.64
N PRO A 11 5.84 9.42 4.88
CA PRO A 11 7.23 9.63 5.24
C PRO A 11 8.15 8.43 4.94
N LEU A 12 9.47 8.67 4.97
CA LEU A 12 10.45 7.60 4.79
C LEU A 12 10.30 6.56 5.92
N GLY A 13 10.38 5.28 5.57
CA GLY A 13 10.34 4.20 6.55
C GLY A 13 8.94 3.75 7.00
N THR A 14 7.86 4.48 6.68
CA THR A 14 6.50 4.17 7.19
C THR A 14 5.88 2.88 6.66
N GLY A 15 6.52 2.19 5.73
CA GLY A 15 6.05 0.93 5.16
C GLY A 15 5.08 1.09 3.98
N LYS A 16 5.21 2.18 3.20
CA LYS A 16 4.50 2.39 1.94
C LYS A 16 4.60 1.20 1.00
N THR A 17 5.82 0.75 0.70
CA THR A 17 6.07 -0.39 -0.18
C THR A 17 5.34 -1.63 0.27
N PHE A 18 5.36 -1.93 1.58
CA PHE A 18 4.59 -3.06 2.13
C PHE A 18 3.09 -2.91 1.87
N LEU A 19 2.51 -1.74 2.13
CA LEU A 19 1.08 -1.53 1.91
C LEU A 19 0.71 -1.55 0.42
N ALA A 20 1.50 -0.90 -0.43
CA ALA A 20 1.26 -0.78 -1.86
C ALA A 20 1.29 -2.16 -2.55
N THR A 21 2.33 -2.95 -2.27
CA THR A 21 2.43 -4.32 -2.76
C THR A 21 1.32 -5.22 -2.20
N SER A 22 0.98 -5.08 -0.92
CA SER A 22 -0.14 -5.79 -0.29
C SER A 22 -1.48 -5.48 -0.95
N LEU A 23 -1.74 -4.21 -1.26
CA LEU A 23 -2.97 -3.76 -1.92
C LEU A 23 -3.04 -4.27 -3.35
N ALA A 24 -1.95 -4.18 -4.11
CA ALA A 24 -1.87 -4.69 -5.47
C ALA A 24 -2.17 -6.20 -5.53
N LEU A 25 -1.53 -6.99 -4.65
CA LEU A 25 -1.80 -8.43 -4.51
C LEU A 25 -3.27 -8.70 -4.18
N TYR A 26 -3.80 -8.01 -3.17
CA TYR A 26 -5.19 -8.20 -2.75
C TYR A 26 -6.19 -7.86 -3.85
N MET A 27 -6.00 -6.75 -4.56
CA MET A 27 -6.87 -6.34 -5.66
C MET A 27 -6.76 -7.27 -6.86
N HIS A 28 -5.56 -7.77 -7.15
CA HIS A 28 -5.32 -8.72 -8.22
C HIS A 28 -6.01 -10.08 -7.95
N TRP A 29 -5.93 -10.58 -6.71
CA TRP A 29 -6.54 -11.87 -6.34
C TRP A 29 -8.04 -11.79 -6.05
N ALA A 30 -8.54 -10.70 -5.45
CA ALA A 30 -9.96 -10.56 -5.12
C ALA A 30 -10.84 -10.37 -6.36
N ALA A 31 -10.25 -9.89 -7.47
CA ALA A 31 -10.91 -9.81 -8.76
C ALA A 31 -9.85 -9.89 -9.88
N PRO A 32 -9.64 -11.07 -10.49
CA PRO A 32 -8.65 -11.26 -11.55
C PRO A 32 -8.76 -10.18 -12.65
N GLY A 33 -7.63 -9.57 -13.01
CA GLY A 33 -7.52 -8.59 -14.10
C GLY A 33 -7.85 -7.13 -13.74
N LYS A 34 -8.04 -6.79 -12.46
CA LYS A 34 -8.42 -5.42 -12.07
C LYS A 34 -7.28 -4.51 -11.64
N ALA A 35 -6.08 -5.01 -11.34
CA ALA A 35 -5.00 -4.18 -10.84
C ALA A 35 -3.63 -4.51 -11.43
N VAL A 36 -2.83 -3.47 -11.66
CA VAL A 36 -1.38 -3.54 -11.89
C VAL A 36 -0.63 -2.78 -10.79
N PHE A 37 0.66 -3.09 -10.66
CA PHE A 37 1.54 -2.40 -9.73
C PHE A 37 2.56 -1.54 -10.49
N ILE A 38 2.70 -0.29 -10.06
CA ILE A 38 3.71 0.66 -10.55
C ILE A 38 4.65 0.94 -9.39
N ASP A 39 5.91 0.57 -9.57
CA ASP A 39 6.95 0.86 -8.60
C ASP A 39 7.68 2.15 -8.98
N ALA A 40 7.32 3.27 -8.38
CA ALA A 40 7.98 4.55 -8.59
C ALA A 40 9.19 4.76 -7.66
N THR A 41 9.58 3.74 -6.89
CA THR A 41 10.81 3.79 -6.06
C THR A 41 12.08 3.64 -6.92
N PRO A 42 13.21 4.25 -6.52
CA PRO A 42 14.49 4.05 -7.20
C PRO A 42 15.02 2.61 -7.08
N ASP A 43 14.81 1.95 -5.95
CA ASP A 43 15.37 0.64 -5.62
C ASP A 43 14.53 -0.54 -6.13
N LYS A 44 13.32 -0.26 -6.65
CA LYS A 44 12.39 -1.23 -7.24
C LYS A 44 12.08 -2.41 -6.32
N THR A 45 12.09 -2.16 -5.01
CA THR A 45 11.87 -3.22 -4.01
C THR A 45 10.45 -3.76 -4.09
N GLY A 46 9.45 -2.92 -4.34
CA GLY A 46 8.06 -3.34 -4.49
C GLY A 46 7.87 -4.27 -5.70
N ALA A 47 8.44 -3.91 -6.85
CA ALA A 47 8.34 -4.67 -8.09
C ALA A 47 8.97 -6.06 -7.95
N ARG A 48 10.11 -6.16 -7.25
CA ARG A 48 10.74 -7.46 -6.93
C ARG A 48 9.83 -8.34 -6.07
N LEU A 49 9.17 -7.76 -5.07
CA LEU A 49 8.31 -8.50 -4.13
C LEU A 49 7.04 -9.08 -4.76
N VAL A 50 6.53 -8.47 -5.83
CA VAL A 50 5.28 -8.90 -6.50
C VAL A 50 5.49 -9.47 -7.90
N LYS A 51 6.74 -9.60 -8.35
CA LYS A 51 7.09 -10.12 -9.68
C LYS A 51 6.50 -11.52 -9.87
N GLY A 52 5.75 -11.71 -10.95
CA GLY A 52 5.08 -12.97 -11.27
C GLY A 52 3.79 -13.22 -10.47
N LEU A 53 3.42 -12.32 -9.54
CA LEU A 53 2.21 -12.40 -8.74
C LEU A 53 1.17 -11.34 -9.13
N VAL A 54 1.63 -10.16 -9.59
CA VAL A 54 0.81 -9.07 -10.10
C VAL A 54 1.48 -8.52 -11.37
N PRO A 55 0.72 -8.16 -12.42
CA PRO A 55 1.28 -7.49 -13.58
C PRO A 55 1.90 -6.14 -13.19
N LEU A 56 3.06 -5.84 -13.76
CA LEU A 56 3.80 -4.60 -13.54
C LEU A 56 3.56 -3.65 -14.71
N ALA A 57 3.50 -2.36 -14.40
CA ALA A 57 3.60 -1.29 -15.40
C ALA A 57 4.68 -0.30 -14.94
N ALA A 58 5.38 0.33 -15.89
CA ALA A 58 6.36 1.38 -15.62
C ALA A 58 5.67 2.69 -15.22
N GLU A 59 4.52 2.99 -15.80
CA GLU A 59 3.79 4.25 -15.62
C GLU A 59 2.27 4.12 -15.87
N PRO A 60 1.46 5.13 -15.49
CA PRO A 60 0.00 5.08 -15.68
C PRO A 60 -0.45 4.91 -17.14
N ALA A 61 0.32 5.43 -18.11
CA ALA A 61 0.01 5.30 -19.53
C ALA A 61 0.10 3.83 -20.00
N GLU A 62 1.11 3.09 -19.55
CA GLU A 62 1.22 1.65 -19.80
C GLU A 62 0.10 0.88 -19.10
N ALA A 63 -0.21 1.22 -17.85
CA ALA A 63 -1.31 0.60 -17.11
C ALA A 63 -2.67 0.77 -17.83
N LEU A 64 -2.89 1.91 -18.50
CA LEU A 64 -4.10 2.14 -19.30
C LEU A 64 -4.18 1.19 -20.50
N GLN A 65 -3.05 0.93 -21.18
CA GLN A 65 -2.98 0.01 -22.31
C GLN A 65 -3.20 -1.45 -21.90
N MET A 66 -2.85 -1.80 -20.66
CA MET A 66 -3.12 -3.12 -20.07
C MET A 66 -4.60 -3.39 -19.77
N LYS A 67 -5.49 -2.40 -20.02
CA LYS A 67 -6.95 -2.50 -19.84
C LYS A 67 -7.37 -2.90 -18.42
N VAL A 68 -6.55 -2.57 -17.41
CA VAL A 68 -6.89 -2.81 -16.00
C VAL A 68 -7.75 -1.68 -15.43
N ARG A 69 -8.43 -1.97 -14.32
CA ARG A 69 -9.29 -0.98 -13.64
C ARG A 69 -8.50 -0.09 -12.68
N TYR A 70 -7.44 -0.60 -12.08
CA TYR A 70 -6.67 0.08 -11.05
C TYR A 70 -5.16 -0.01 -11.32
N ALA A 71 -4.43 1.04 -11.00
CA ALA A 71 -2.98 1.04 -10.90
C ALA A 71 -2.58 1.48 -9.50
N VAL A 72 -1.91 0.60 -8.75
CA VAL A 72 -1.38 0.92 -7.41
C VAL A 72 0.04 1.41 -7.57
N ILE A 73 0.31 2.64 -7.14
CA ILE A 73 1.60 3.32 -7.29
C ILE A 73 2.31 3.34 -5.94
N ASP A 74 3.45 2.67 -5.82
CA ASP A 74 4.34 2.79 -4.66
C ASP A 74 5.29 3.97 -4.88
N THR A 75 5.28 4.94 -3.97
CA THR A 75 6.02 6.20 -4.13
C THR A 75 7.31 6.22 -3.31
N SER A 76 8.38 6.80 -3.86
CA SER A 76 9.74 6.81 -3.30
C SER A 76 9.94 7.71 -2.07
N ALA A 77 9.07 8.71 -1.90
CA ALA A 77 9.00 9.70 -0.81
C ALA A 77 9.63 11.10 -1.03
N ILE A 78 8.98 12.02 -0.31
CA ILE A 78 9.31 13.39 0.15
C ILE A 78 8.92 14.56 -0.76
N TYR A 79 9.28 14.62 -2.04
CA TYR A 79 9.16 15.88 -2.79
C TYR A 79 8.16 15.90 -3.95
N GLU A 80 7.75 14.73 -4.47
CA GLU A 80 6.80 14.67 -5.57
C GLU A 80 5.75 13.60 -5.29
N ILE A 81 4.57 14.05 -4.88
CA ILE A 81 3.39 13.21 -4.84
C ILE A 81 2.84 13.19 -6.28
N PRO A 82 2.91 12.06 -7.00
CA PRO A 82 2.41 12.01 -8.37
C PRO A 82 0.90 12.26 -8.38
N PRO A 83 0.35 12.95 -9.39
CA PRO A 83 -1.09 13.04 -9.56
C PRO A 83 -1.72 11.65 -9.61
N ALA A 84 -2.69 11.41 -8.74
CA ALA A 84 -3.47 10.19 -8.68
C ALA A 84 -4.94 10.48 -8.35
N ASP A 85 -5.84 9.59 -8.75
CA ASP A 85 -7.28 9.69 -8.47
C ASP A 85 -7.60 9.50 -6.98
N LYS A 86 -6.79 8.69 -6.31
CA LYS A 86 -6.93 8.34 -4.89
C LYS A 86 -5.55 8.29 -4.22
N TYR A 87 -5.52 8.73 -2.97
CA TYR A 87 -4.31 8.71 -2.15
C TYR A 87 -4.53 7.91 -0.87
N ILE A 88 -3.55 7.07 -0.55
CA ILE A 88 -3.47 6.35 0.72
C ILE A 88 -2.23 6.86 1.45
N ALA A 89 -2.42 7.52 2.59
CA ALA A 89 -1.32 8.01 3.42
C ALA A 89 -0.95 6.98 4.48
N VAL A 90 0.30 6.52 4.44
CA VAL A 90 0.88 5.56 5.38
C VAL A 90 1.75 6.31 6.38
N LEU A 91 1.30 6.32 7.63
CA LEU A 91 1.92 7.05 8.73
C LEU A 91 2.34 6.09 9.84
N GLU A 92 3.34 6.48 10.63
CA GLU A 92 3.67 5.85 11.89
C GLU A 92 3.09 6.65 13.07
N PRO A 93 2.95 6.05 14.28
CA PRO A 93 2.48 6.79 15.46
C PRO A 93 3.28 8.07 15.77
N THR A 94 4.56 8.11 15.43
CA THR A 94 5.41 9.30 15.60
C THR A 94 5.02 10.45 14.66
N ASP A 95 4.48 10.14 13.48
CA ASP A 95 4.09 11.14 12.48
C ASP A 95 2.82 11.89 12.90
N LEU A 96 1.98 11.26 13.73
CA LEU A 96 0.76 11.86 14.28
C LEU A 96 1.01 13.10 15.15
N ARG A 97 2.24 13.33 15.58
CA ARG A 97 2.64 14.56 16.30
C ARG A 97 2.81 15.77 15.39
N ARG A 98 2.94 15.55 14.07
CA ARG A 98 3.31 16.57 13.08
C ARG A 98 2.32 16.66 11.93
N ILE A 99 1.49 15.64 11.74
CA ILE A 99 0.54 15.54 10.64
C ILE A 99 -0.87 15.60 11.19
N ASP A 100 -1.65 16.57 10.68
CA ASP A 100 -3.08 16.67 10.92
C ASP A 100 -3.82 15.63 10.06
N VAL A 101 -4.20 14.53 10.69
CA VAL A 101 -4.94 13.42 10.07
C VAL A 101 -6.33 13.86 9.61
N GLU A 102 -7.05 14.66 10.39
CA GLU A 102 -8.40 15.10 10.06
C GLU A 102 -8.40 16.00 8.81
N SER A 103 -7.37 16.84 8.67
CA SER A 103 -7.16 17.61 7.45
C SER A 103 -6.94 16.73 6.21
N LEU A 104 -6.12 15.68 6.32
CA LEU A 104 -5.91 14.74 5.22
C LEU A 104 -7.19 13.97 4.86
N GLU A 105 -7.96 13.52 5.86
CA GLU A 105 -9.22 12.83 5.63
C GLU A 105 -10.26 13.74 4.96
N ARG A 106 -10.38 15.00 5.39
CA ARG A 106 -11.23 16.01 4.73
C ARG A 106 -10.84 16.28 3.28
N ARG A 107 -9.55 16.15 2.95
CA ARG A 107 -9.04 16.22 1.57
C ARG A 107 -9.26 14.93 0.78
N GLY A 108 -9.87 13.91 1.39
CA GLY A 108 -10.21 12.65 0.74
C GLY A 108 -9.07 11.64 0.69
N TYR A 109 -8.12 11.67 1.63
CA TYR A 109 -7.07 10.65 1.76
C TYR A 109 -7.57 9.49 2.62
N TYR A 110 -7.19 8.26 2.27
CA TYR A 110 -7.36 7.13 3.19
C TYR A 110 -6.11 7.02 4.07
N ILE A 111 -6.30 6.96 5.39
CA ILE A 111 -5.18 6.95 6.33
C ILE A 111 -4.92 5.52 6.85
N VAL A 112 -3.65 5.13 6.84
CA VAL A 112 -3.17 3.86 7.40
C VAL A 112 -2.08 4.16 8.42
N ILE A 113 -2.33 3.80 9.68
CA ILE A 113 -1.32 3.90 10.74
C ILE A 113 -0.55 2.59 10.82
N ASN A 114 0.61 2.54 10.19
CA ASN A 114 1.49 1.38 10.19
C ASN A 114 2.45 1.39 11.39
N LYS A 115 3.01 0.21 11.71
CA LYS A 115 3.89 -0.01 12.87
C LYS A 115 3.25 0.45 14.19
N ALA A 116 1.93 0.32 14.27
CA ALA A 116 1.16 0.71 15.44
C ALA A 116 1.49 -0.18 16.65
N GLY A 117 1.61 0.45 17.82
CA GLY A 117 1.58 -0.23 19.10
C GLY A 117 0.15 -0.50 19.58
N THR A 118 0.00 -1.15 20.73
CA THR A 118 -1.31 -1.43 21.36
C THR A 118 -2.15 -0.18 21.58
N LEU A 119 -1.53 0.96 21.90
CA LEU A 119 -2.21 2.23 22.15
C LEU A 119 -2.76 2.91 20.88
N SER A 120 -2.42 2.43 19.68
CA SER A 120 -2.94 2.97 18.41
C SER A 120 -4.01 2.06 17.78
N ALA A 121 -4.40 0.98 18.48
CA ALA A 121 -5.33 -0.03 17.98
C ALA A 121 -6.78 0.47 17.79
N TRP A 122 -7.08 1.69 18.24
CA TRP A 122 -8.40 2.33 18.14
C TRP A 122 -8.62 3.02 16.78
N VAL A 123 -7.56 3.30 16.02
CA VAL A 123 -7.64 4.06 14.77
C VAL A 123 -8.00 3.15 13.59
N ARG A 124 -9.03 3.50 12.81
CA ARG A 124 -9.38 2.74 11.60
C ARG A 124 -8.14 2.65 10.67
N GLY A 125 -7.91 1.48 10.07
CA GLY A 125 -6.75 1.30 9.18
C GLY A 125 -5.39 1.05 9.86
N TRP A 126 -5.31 0.76 11.17
CA TRP A 126 -4.02 0.46 11.81
C TRP A 126 -3.39 -0.90 11.43
N ILE A 127 -2.07 -0.99 11.38
CA ILE A 127 -1.31 -2.23 11.14
C ILE A 127 -0.26 -2.37 12.25
N PRO A 128 -0.23 -3.50 13.01
CA PRO A 128 0.73 -3.70 14.10
C PRO A 128 2.17 -3.70 13.60
N HIS A 129 3.09 -3.24 14.45
CA HIS A 129 4.50 -3.52 14.24
C HIS A 129 4.79 -5.01 14.49
N ILE A 130 5.30 -5.69 13.46
CA ILE A 130 5.74 -7.08 13.50
C ILE A 130 7.19 -7.11 13.01
N ARG A 131 8.12 -7.56 13.84
CA ARG A 131 9.57 -7.48 13.55
C ARG A 131 9.95 -8.30 12.32
N GLU A 132 9.29 -9.44 12.17
CA GLU A 132 9.50 -10.44 11.13
C GLU A 132 9.17 -9.90 9.73
N ILE A 133 8.30 -8.89 9.60
CA ILE A 133 7.98 -8.26 8.30
C ILE A 133 9.25 -7.77 7.61
N SER A 134 10.14 -7.11 8.36
CA SER A 134 11.40 -6.59 7.81
C SER A 134 12.34 -7.71 7.35
N TRP A 135 12.27 -8.89 7.97
CA TRP A 135 13.02 -10.06 7.55
C TRP A 135 12.46 -10.59 6.22
N TYR A 136 11.15 -10.86 6.14
CA TYR A 136 10.52 -11.34 4.91
C TYR A 136 10.77 -10.41 3.71
N MET A 137 10.61 -9.11 3.90
CA MET A 137 10.86 -8.13 2.83
C MET A 137 12.31 -8.12 2.35
N ARG A 138 13.29 -8.33 3.24
CA ARG A 138 14.72 -8.43 2.86
C ARG A 138 15.02 -9.71 2.09
N GLU A 139 14.39 -10.82 2.46
CA GLU A 139 14.50 -12.09 1.75
C GLU A 139 13.74 -12.12 0.41
N GLY A 140 13.11 -11.01 0.01
CA GLY A 140 12.32 -10.94 -1.22
C GLY A 140 10.99 -11.70 -1.16
N VAL A 141 10.55 -12.10 0.04
CA VAL A 141 9.27 -12.79 0.26
C VAL A 141 8.23 -11.79 0.75
N HIS A 142 7.12 -11.67 0.04
CA HIS A 142 6.06 -10.75 0.46
C HIS A 142 5.39 -11.25 1.76
N PRO A 143 5.25 -10.43 2.83
CA PRO A 143 4.71 -10.89 4.12
C PRO A 143 3.28 -11.44 4.09
N LEU A 144 2.48 -11.10 3.07
CA LEU A 144 1.15 -11.72 2.86
C LEU A 144 1.21 -13.20 2.45
N LEU A 145 2.35 -13.69 1.99
CA LEU A 145 2.56 -15.07 1.58
C LEU A 145 3.15 -15.93 2.70
N ALA A 146 3.62 -15.32 3.78
CA ALA A 146 4.21 -16.03 4.92
C ALA A 146 3.15 -16.77 5.74
N ALA A 147 3.23 -18.11 5.79
CA ALA A 147 2.28 -18.96 6.52
C ALA A 147 2.27 -18.65 8.03
N GLU A 148 3.44 -18.41 8.62
CA GLU A 148 3.63 -18.11 10.05
C GLU A 148 2.96 -16.81 10.50
N LEU A 149 2.70 -15.88 9.57
CA LEU A 149 2.11 -14.58 9.86
C LEU A 149 0.57 -14.58 9.85
N THR A 150 -0.08 -15.70 10.19
CA THR A 150 -1.53 -15.88 10.03
C THR A 150 -2.37 -14.79 10.74
N ARG A 151 -2.06 -14.43 11.99
CA ARG A 151 -2.79 -13.37 12.71
C ARG A 151 -2.60 -12.00 12.06
N PHE A 152 -1.38 -11.71 11.65
CA PHE A 152 -1.03 -10.49 10.93
C PHE A 152 -1.78 -10.40 9.61
N ARG A 153 -1.74 -11.46 8.78
CA ARG A 153 -2.45 -11.59 7.49
C ARG A 153 -3.95 -11.30 7.63
N ARG A 154 -4.60 -11.81 8.68
CA ARG A 154 -6.00 -11.49 8.97
C ARG A 154 -6.21 -10.01 9.26
N ARG A 155 -5.31 -9.38 10.03
CA ARG A 155 -5.41 -7.95 10.37
C ARG A 155 -5.23 -7.06 9.14
N ILE A 156 -4.17 -7.28 8.37
CA ILE A 156 -3.91 -6.53 7.13
C ILE A 156 -5.01 -6.79 6.10
N GLY A 157 -5.50 -8.02 5.95
CA GLY A 157 -6.62 -8.34 5.05
C GLY A 157 -7.90 -7.53 5.36
N ARG A 158 -8.17 -7.24 6.64
CA ARG A 158 -9.27 -6.33 7.02
C ARG A 158 -9.00 -4.88 6.58
N VAL A 159 -7.77 -4.40 6.74
CA VAL A 159 -7.38 -3.05 6.27
C VAL A 159 -7.52 -2.96 4.75
N LEU A 160 -6.97 -3.92 4.01
CA LEU A 160 -7.05 -3.96 2.54
C LEU A 160 -8.49 -4.01 2.05
N ARG A 161 -9.36 -4.79 2.70
CA ARG A 161 -10.79 -4.80 2.38
C ARG A 161 -11.43 -3.43 2.60
N GLN A 162 -11.12 -2.74 3.69
CA GLN A 162 -11.64 -1.40 3.98
C GLN A 162 -11.15 -0.36 2.97
N ILE A 163 -9.88 -0.46 2.53
CA ILE A 163 -9.34 0.38 1.46
C ILE A 163 -10.10 0.12 0.16
N VAL A 164 -10.26 -1.14 -0.26
CA VAL A 164 -10.96 -1.48 -1.50
C VAL A 164 -12.43 -1.06 -1.48
N GLN A 165 -13.12 -1.13 -0.34
CA GLN A 165 -14.49 -0.63 -0.19
C GLN A 165 -14.59 0.91 -0.33
N TRP A 166 -13.52 1.63 -0.05
CA TRP A 166 -13.44 3.07 -0.17
C TRP A 166 -13.07 3.55 -1.59
N LEU A 167 -12.43 2.69 -2.40
CA LEU A 167 -11.94 2.98 -3.77
C LEU A 167 -13.03 2.97 -4.85
#